data_AF-A0A411HP32-F1
#
_entry.id   AF-A0A411HP32-F1
#
_cell.length_a   1.000
_cell.length_b   1.000
_cell.length_c   1.000
_cell.angle_alpha   90.00
_cell.angle_beta   90.00
_cell.angle_gamma   90.00
#
_symmetry.space_group_name_H-M   'P 1'
#
loop_
_entity.id
_entity.type
_entity.pdbx_description
1 polymer ?
#
loop_
_entity_poly.entity_id
_entity_poly.type
_entity_poly.pdbx_seq_one_letter_code
_entity_poly.pdbx_strand_id
1 'polypeptide(L)'
;MKVRSRIRATPAVSDLAIDKRLRENKMRWLKLLIWSLFIVVVVIALTLFSLYEFAPGTLFKWQGMAQSMMAGLHKQHIKIGDHDWVYLEGGEGPPVVLLHGFDANKNVWVGFARQLLPNYHVVIPDLPGWGESTRLDSADYGIAAQAARLSEFVTALKLPAVNIAGNSMGGHIAGIFAARYPQQVASLALLDSAGVHFKPNDFARRVYAGENPFNVDTPQQLDALLALVFAHPPQIPAGIKQEIVARNIASHAFFQKVLDQIGKGDLAFLLENELGKIQAPTLIIWCRADQLLDVSSVEVLQKGLAHSQTELFEGCGHVPMMELPQATGHRYRGFLQGGSNPINTAPQR
;
A
#
# COMPACT_ATOMS: atom_id res chain seq x y z
N MET A 1 -31.78 -85.63 20.37
CA MET A 1 -31.69 -84.16 20.49
C MET A 1 -30.62 -83.66 19.52
N LYS A 2 -31.00 -82.93 18.46
CA LYS A 2 -30.08 -82.41 17.43
C LYS A 2 -29.34 -81.16 17.94
N VAL A 3 -28.01 -81.20 17.93
CA VAL A 3 -27.13 -80.05 18.11
C VAL A 3 -26.98 -79.34 16.75
N ARG A 4 -27.28 -78.03 16.70
CA ARG A 4 -27.04 -77.16 15.53
C ARG A 4 -25.56 -76.76 15.50
N SER A 5 -24.81 -77.18 14.48
CA SER A 5 -23.48 -76.64 14.18
C SER A 5 -23.61 -75.40 13.27
N ARG A 6 -22.94 -74.30 13.65
CA ARG A 6 -22.77 -73.10 12.80
C ARG A 6 -21.67 -73.40 11.78
N ILE A 7 -22.00 -73.42 10.50
CA ILE A 7 -21.04 -73.41 9.40
C ILE A 7 -20.57 -71.95 9.21
N ARG A 8 -19.27 -71.69 9.40
CA ARG A 8 -18.62 -70.46 8.89
C ARG A 8 -18.55 -70.60 7.37
N ALA A 9 -19.25 -69.75 6.64
CA ALA A 9 -19.14 -69.66 5.19
C ALA A 9 -17.76 -69.09 4.82
N THR A 10 -17.00 -69.83 4.02
CA THR A 10 -15.86 -69.31 3.26
C THR A 10 -16.39 -68.46 2.10
N PRO A 11 -15.80 -67.29 1.80
CA PRO A 11 -16.25 -66.49 0.67
C PRO A 11 -16.06 -67.26 -0.64
N ALA A 12 -17.06 -67.22 -1.53
CA ALA A 12 -17.01 -67.88 -2.82
C ALA A 12 -15.93 -67.26 -3.71
N VAL A 13 -15.25 -68.07 -4.52
CA VAL A 13 -14.17 -67.66 -5.46
C VAL A 13 -14.59 -66.50 -6.39
N SER A 14 -15.90 -66.35 -6.64
CA SER A 14 -16.48 -65.23 -7.39
C SER A 14 -16.33 -63.87 -6.70
N ASP A 15 -16.45 -63.80 -5.37
CA ASP A 15 -16.38 -62.54 -4.61
C ASP A 15 -14.95 -61.99 -4.57
N LEU A 16 -13.95 -62.87 -4.50
CA LEU A 16 -12.53 -62.51 -4.55
C LEU A 16 -12.11 -61.94 -5.92
N ALA A 17 -12.67 -62.47 -7.02
CA ALA A 17 -12.41 -61.99 -8.36
C ALA A 17 -13.05 -60.61 -8.63
N ILE A 18 -14.26 -60.39 -8.11
CA ILE A 18 -14.96 -59.10 -8.19
C ILE A 18 -14.18 -58.03 -7.39
N ASP A 19 -13.72 -58.35 -6.18
CA ASP A 19 -12.95 -57.44 -5.33
C ASP A 19 -11.56 -57.10 -5.93
N LYS A 20 -10.90 -58.05 -6.60
CA LYS A 20 -9.66 -57.78 -7.36
C LYS A 20 -9.90 -56.82 -8.53
N ARG A 21 -10.95 -57.05 -9.32
CA ARG A 21 -11.30 -56.22 -10.48
C ARG A 21 -11.74 -54.81 -10.08
N LEU A 22 -12.45 -54.68 -8.95
CA LEU A 22 -12.80 -53.39 -8.35
C LEU A 22 -11.56 -52.63 -7.87
N ARG A 23 -10.60 -53.32 -7.24
CA ARG A 23 -9.31 -52.72 -6.83
C ARG A 23 -8.47 -52.27 -8.02
N GLU A 24 -8.36 -53.08 -9.08
CA GLU A 24 -7.64 -52.72 -10.31
C GLU A 24 -8.28 -51.51 -11.01
N ASN A 25 -9.61 -51.48 -11.10
CA ASN A 25 -10.34 -50.32 -11.65
C ASN A 25 -10.14 -49.07 -10.79
N LYS A 26 -10.23 -49.17 -9.46
CA LYS A 26 -9.93 -48.04 -8.54
C LYS A 26 -8.50 -47.53 -8.73
N MET A 27 -7.52 -48.42 -8.84
CA MET A 27 -6.12 -48.05 -9.09
C MET A 27 -5.92 -47.37 -10.45
N ARG A 28 -6.64 -47.79 -11.50
CA ARG A 28 -6.61 -47.15 -12.82
C ARG A 28 -7.22 -45.74 -12.78
N TRP A 29 -8.37 -45.57 -12.12
CA TRP A 29 -8.99 -44.26 -11.92
C TRP A 29 -8.11 -43.32 -11.09
N LEU A 30 -7.48 -43.83 -10.03
CA LEU A 30 -6.53 -43.06 -9.22
C LEU A 30 -5.32 -42.61 -10.04
N LYS A 31 -4.74 -43.49 -10.86
CA LYS A 31 -3.64 -43.13 -11.77
C LYS A 31 -4.05 -42.07 -12.79
N LEU A 32 -5.23 -42.20 -13.39
CA LEU A 32 -5.77 -41.20 -14.32
C LEU A 32 -5.98 -39.86 -13.63
N LEU A 33 -6.51 -39.85 -12.40
CA LEU A 33 -6.70 -38.64 -11.62
C LEU A 33 -5.36 -37.97 -11.26
N ILE A 34 -4.36 -38.75 -10.84
CA ILE A 34 -3.00 -38.25 -10.59
C ILE A 34 -2.38 -37.67 -11.86
N TRP A 35 -2.50 -38.34 -13.00
CA TRP A 35 -2.00 -37.86 -14.29
C TRP A 35 -2.71 -36.59 -14.75
N SER A 36 -4.03 -36.52 -14.62
CA SER A 36 -4.79 -35.31 -14.94
C SER A 36 -4.37 -34.15 -14.04
N LEU A 37 -4.19 -34.38 -12.73
CA LEU A 37 -3.71 -33.36 -11.81
C LEU A 37 -2.29 -32.90 -12.18
N PHE A 38 -1.40 -33.84 -12.53
CA PHE A 38 -0.05 -33.54 -12.99
C PHE A 38 -0.05 -32.67 -14.25
N ILE A 39 -0.87 -33.03 -15.26
CA ILE A 39 -1.01 -32.25 -16.49
C ILE A 39 -1.51 -30.84 -16.17
N VAL A 40 -2.53 -30.71 -15.31
CA VAL A 40 -3.05 -29.40 -14.88
C VAL A 40 -1.95 -28.57 -14.23
N VAL A 41 -1.16 -29.16 -13.32
CA VAL A 41 -0.03 -28.46 -12.68
C VAL A 41 1.03 -28.04 -13.69
N VAL A 42 1.38 -28.89 -14.66
CA VAL A 42 2.34 -28.56 -15.72
C VAL A 42 1.82 -27.43 -16.60
N VAL A 43 0.56 -27.47 -17.01
CA VAL A 43 -0.06 -26.41 -17.81
C VAL A 43 -0.09 -25.08 -17.04
N ILE A 44 -0.43 -25.11 -15.74
CA ILE A 44 -0.37 -23.92 -14.88
C ILE A 44 1.07 -23.39 -14.81
N ALA A 45 2.05 -24.26 -14.56
CA ALA A 45 3.45 -23.87 -14.47
C ALA A 45 3.97 -23.24 -15.78
N LEU A 46 3.67 -23.85 -16.94
CA LEU A 46 4.05 -23.32 -18.25
C LEU A 46 3.34 -21.98 -18.55
N THR A 47 2.09 -21.83 -18.13
CA THR A 47 1.33 -20.59 -18.29
C THR A 47 1.92 -19.48 -17.42
N LEU A 48 2.22 -19.76 -16.15
CA LEU A 48 2.87 -18.81 -15.24
C LEU A 48 4.27 -18.44 -15.71
N PHE A 49 5.05 -19.40 -16.21
CA PHE A 49 6.35 -19.16 -16.82
C PHE A 49 6.23 -18.26 -18.06
N SER A 50 5.28 -18.56 -18.95
CA SER A 50 5.03 -17.72 -20.13
C SER A 50 4.59 -16.31 -19.74
N LEU A 51 3.72 -16.15 -18.73
CA LEU A 51 3.32 -14.84 -18.21
C LEU A 51 4.51 -14.09 -17.60
N TYR A 52 5.40 -14.79 -16.89
CA TYR A 52 6.60 -14.18 -16.32
C TYR A 52 7.56 -13.67 -17.40
N GLU A 53 7.76 -14.43 -18.49
CA GLU A 53 8.67 -14.07 -19.58
C GLU A 53 8.08 -12.99 -20.52
N PHE A 54 6.79 -13.07 -20.83
CA PHE A 54 6.17 -12.23 -21.88
C PHE A 54 5.23 -11.13 -21.35
N ALA A 55 4.79 -11.21 -20.10
CA ALA A 55 3.87 -10.23 -19.50
C ALA A 55 4.11 -10.03 -17.98
N PRO A 56 5.36 -9.76 -17.54
CA PRO A 56 5.71 -9.69 -16.12
C PRO A 56 4.88 -8.65 -15.34
N GLY A 57 4.48 -7.55 -15.97
CA GLY A 57 3.59 -6.54 -15.41
C GLY A 57 2.19 -7.01 -15.11
N THR A 58 1.62 -7.83 -15.99
CA THR A 58 0.28 -8.41 -15.78
C THR A 58 0.32 -9.33 -14.56
N LEU A 59 1.37 -10.14 -14.46
CA LEU A 59 1.59 -11.00 -13.30
C LEU A 59 1.75 -10.17 -12.01
N PHE A 60 2.53 -9.09 -12.05
CA PHE A 60 2.71 -8.19 -10.90
C PHE A 60 1.40 -7.52 -10.48
N LYS A 61 0.58 -7.06 -11.43
CA LYS A 61 -0.75 -6.50 -11.15
C LYS A 61 -1.68 -7.53 -10.51
N TRP A 62 -1.69 -8.76 -11.01
CA TRP A 62 -2.50 -9.84 -10.44
C TRP A 62 -2.03 -10.23 -9.05
N GLN A 63 -0.72 -10.24 -8.80
CA GLN A 63 -0.17 -10.44 -7.47
C GLN A 63 -0.64 -9.35 -6.51
N GLY A 64 -0.59 -8.08 -6.91
CA GLY A 64 -1.10 -6.96 -6.12
C GLY A 64 -2.60 -7.10 -5.81
N MET A 65 -3.41 -7.40 -6.83
CA MET A 65 -4.85 -7.64 -6.65
C MET A 65 -5.13 -8.80 -5.69
N ALA A 66 -4.42 -9.91 -5.84
CA ALA A 66 -4.54 -11.06 -4.95
C ALA A 66 -4.14 -10.70 -3.51
N GLN A 67 -3.07 -9.92 -3.32
CA GLN A 67 -2.65 -9.44 -2.00
C GLN A 67 -3.70 -8.56 -1.33
N SER A 68 -4.30 -7.61 -2.06
CA SER A 68 -5.40 -6.78 -1.56
C SER A 68 -6.60 -7.66 -1.16
N MET A 69 -7.03 -8.57 -2.03
CA MET A 69 -8.15 -9.46 -1.74
C MET A 69 -7.89 -10.36 -0.53
N MET A 70 -6.69 -10.94 -0.43
CA MET A 70 -6.29 -11.76 0.74
C MET A 70 -6.20 -10.94 2.03
N ALA A 71 -5.95 -9.63 1.93
CA ALA A 71 -6.01 -8.74 3.07
C ALA A 71 -7.46 -8.40 3.48
N GLY A 72 -8.47 -8.67 2.64
CA GLY A 72 -9.85 -8.24 2.84
C GLY A 72 -10.15 -6.85 2.28
N LEU A 73 -9.31 -6.37 1.35
CA LEU A 73 -9.46 -5.11 0.64
C LEU A 73 -9.95 -5.38 -0.79
N HIS A 74 -11.01 -4.67 -1.18
CA HIS A 74 -11.65 -4.80 -2.48
C HIS A 74 -11.53 -3.49 -3.26
N LYS A 75 -11.27 -3.60 -4.57
CA LYS A 75 -11.23 -2.44 -5.44
C LYS A 75 -12.63 -1.89 -5.66
N GLN A 76 -12.76 -0.58 -5.48
CA GLN A 76 -13.96 0.21 -5.72
C GLN A 76 -13.64 1.39 -6.64
N HIS A 77 -14.68 2.00 -7.19
CA HIS A 77 -14.55 3.25 -7.93
C HIS A 77 -15.73 4.19 -7.66
N ILE A 78 -15.50 5.49 -7.75
CA ILE A 78 -16.53 6.51 -7.63
C ILE A 78 -16.20 7.71 -8.51
N LYS A 79 -17.17 8.18 -9.29
CA LYS A 79 -17.02 9.38 -10.10
C LYS A 79 -17.40 10.63 -9.30
N ILE A 80 -16.49 11.60 -9.23
CA ILE A 80 -16.66 12.87 -8.53
C ILE A 80 -16.21 13.99 -9.47
N GLY A 81 -17.17 14.80 -9.93
CA GLY A 81 -16.94 15.74 -11.03
C GLY A 81 -16.39 15.01 -12.27
N ASP A 82 -15.24 15.48 -12.74
CA ASP A 82 -14.54 14.92 -13.92
C ASP A 82 -13.52 13.81 -13.57
N HIS A 83 -13.38 13.46 -12.29
CA HIS A 83 -12.44 12.43 -11.86
C HIS A 83 -13.16 11.14 -11.47
N ASP A 84 -12.76 10.03 -12.10
CA ASP A 84 -12.98 8.70 -11.56
C ASP A 84 -11.89 8.41 -10.51
N TRP A 85 -12.33 8.17 -9.28
CA TRP A 85 -11.49 7.76 -8.16
C TRP A 85 -11.51 6.26 -8.03
N VAL A 86 -10.34 5.65 -8.08
CA VAL A 86 -10.18 4.22 -7.82
C VAL A 86 -9.54 4.03 -6.45
N TYR A 87 -10.12 3.18 -5.62
CA TYR A 87 -9.67 3.00 -4.24
C TYR A 87 -9.81 1.55 -3.79
N LEU A 88 -9.07 1.18 -2.75
CA LEU A 88 -9.29 -0.07 -2.01
C LEU A 88 -10.15 0.21 -0.78
N GLU A 89 -11.05 -0.70 -0.47
CA GLU A 89 -11.97 -0.59 0.67
C GLU A 89 -12.14 -1.93 1.36
N GLY A 90 -12.20 -1.93 2.70
CA GLY A 90 -12.45 -3.13 3.48
C GLY A 90 -12.57 -2.86 4.98
N GLY A 91 -13.00 -3.88 5.72
CA GLY A 91 -13.25 -3.76 7.16
C GLY A 91 -14.50 -2.96 7.50
N GLU A 92 -14.79 -2.90 8.79
CA GLU A 92 -15.95 -2.19 9.37
C GLU A 92 -15.51 -1.39 10.60
N GLY A 93 -16.27 -0.38 10.99
CA GLY A 93 -15.98 0.47 12.16
C GLY A 93 -15.65 1.91 11.79
N PRO A 94 -14.96 2.66 12.67
CA PRO A 94 -14.57 4.04 12.39
C PRO A 94 -13.71 4.14 11.11
N PRO A 95 -13.97 5.12 10.23
CA PRO A 95 -13.27 5.20 8.96
C PRO A 95 -11.82 5.65 9.12
N VAL A 96 -10.95 5.00 8.35
CA VAL A 96 -9.53 5.34 8.20
C VAL A 96 -9.23 5.56 6.72
N VAL A 97 -8.69 6.73 6.38
CA VAL A 97 -8.26 7.06 5.00
C VAL A 97 -6.73 7.08 4.91
N LEU A 98 -6.15 6.31 3.99
CA LEU A 98 -4.70 6.16 3.83
C LEU A 98 -4.21 6.72 2.49
N LEU A 99 -3.37 7.77 2.52
CA LEU A 99 -2.93 8.50 1.33
C LEU A 99 -1.49 8.18 0.94
N HIS A 100 -1.27 7.77 -0.30
CA HIS A 100 0.06 7.48 -0.84
C HIS A 100 0.84 8.76 -1.23
N GLY A 101 2.16 8.61 -1.40
CA GLY A 101 3.08 9.66 -1.83
C GLY A 101 3.18 9.85 -3.35
N PHE A 102 4.19 10.62 -3.77
CA PHE A 102 4.52 10.87 -5.17
C PHE A 102 4.96 9.57 -5.87
N ASP A 103 4.53 9.37 -7.13
CA ASP A 103 4.79 8.16 -7.95
C ASP A 103 4.40 6.82 -7.27
N ALA A 104 3.49 6.90 -6.29
CA ALA A 104 2.94 5.75 -5.59
C ALA A 104 1.47 5.53 -5.96
N ASN A 105 0.85 4.54 -5.32
CA ASN A 105 -0.57 4.21 -5.45
C ASN A 105 -1.06 3.49 -4.19
N LYS A 106 -2.35 3.20 -4.10
CA LYS A 106 -3.03 2.53 -2.99
C LYS A 106 -2.38 1.23 -2.50
N ASN A 107 -1.61 0.53 -3.34
CA ASN A 107 -1.01 -0.75 -2.96
C ASN A 107 0.09 -0.61 -1.89
N VAL A 108 0.72 0.56 -1.74
CA VAL A 108 1.76 0.78 -0.70
C VAL A 108 1.24 0.60 0.72
N TRP A 109 -0.08 0.66 0.91
CA TRP A 109 -0.74 0.55 2.20
C TRP A 109 -1.29 -0.84 2.51
N VAL A 110 -1.30 -1.79 1.57
CA VAL A 110 -1.96 -3.10 1.75
C VAL A 110 -1.39 -3.87 2.93
N GLY A 111 -0.06 -3.92 3.07
CA GLY A 111 0.60 -4.61 4.19
C GLY A 111 0.27 -3.97 5.54
N PHE A 112 0.26 -2.65 5.60
CA PHE A 112 -0.08 -1.84 6.79
C PHE A 112 -1.55 -1.99 7.19
N ALA A 113 -2.47 -1.92 6.22
CA ALA A 113 -3.91 -1.96 6.44
C ALA A 113 -4.38 -3.24 7.14
N ARG A 114 -3.66 -4.36 6.96
CA ARG A 114 -3.92 -5.62 7.68
C ARG A 114 -3.96 -5.48 9.20
N GLN A 115 -3.26 -4.49 9.76
CA GLN A 115 -3.27 -4.21 11.20
C GLN A 115 -4.55 -3.48 11.68
N LEU A 116 -5.29 -2.87 10.75
CA LEU A 116 -6.44 -2.00 11.01
C LEU A 116 -7.77 -2.67 10.67
N LEU A 117 -7.81 -3.47 9.60
CA LEU A 117 -9.03 -4.11 9.09
C LEU A 117 -9.88 -4.89 10.12
N PRO A 118 -9.31 -5.47 11.21
CA PRO A 118 -10.14 -6.08 12.23
C PRO A 118 -11.08 -5.13 13.01
N ASN A 119 -10.79 -3.82 13.02
CA ASN A 119 -11.50 -2.85 13.88
C ASN A 119 -11.90 -1.54 13.19
N TYR A 120 -11.44 -1.34 11.95
CA TYR A 120 -11.62 -0.09 11.22
C TYR A 120 -12.11 -0.35 9.80
N HIS A 121 -12.94 0.56 9.32
CA HIS A 121 -13.30 0.67 7.91
C HIS A 121 -12.17 1.41 7.20
N VAL A 122 -11.39 0.72 6.37
CA VAL A 122 -10.19 1.26 5.73
C VAL A 122 -10.48 1.60 4.28
N VAL A 123 -10.19 2.84 3.89
CA VAL A 123 -10.32 3.38 2.53
C VAL A 123 -8.95 3.86 2.06
N ILE A 124 -8.49 3.38 0.91
CA ILE A 124 -7.14 3.67 0.38
C ILE A 124 -7.27 4.14 -1.07
N PRO A 125 -7.43 5.45 -1.32
CA PRO A 125 -7.56 5.97 -2.67
C PRO A 125 -6.23 5.98 -3.42
N ASP A 126 -6.30 5.75 -4.72
CA ASP A 126 -5.37 6.39 -5.65
C ASP A 126 -5.77 7.87 -5.75
N LEU A 127 -4.84 8.77 -5.42
CA LEU A 127 -5.08 10.20 -5.55
C LEU A 127 -5.30 10.57 -7.03
N PRO A 128 -6.14 11.57 -7.36
CA PRO A 128 -6.31 12.05 -8.72
C PRO A 128 -4.95 12.32 -9.38
N GLY A 129 -4.77 11.83 -10.62
CA GLY A 129 -3.50 11.90 -11.35
C GLY A 129 -2.57 10.69 -11.16
N TRP A 130 -2.87 9.81 -10.20
CA TRP A 130 -2.02 8.69 -9.80
C TRP A 130 -2.75 7.35 -9.86
N GLY A 131 -1.96 6.27 -9.91
CA GLY A 131 -2.48 4.91 -9.92
C GLY A 131 -3.50 4.67 -11.05
N GLU A 132 -4.67 4.18 -10.68
CA GLU A 132 -5.80 3.93 -11.59
C GLU A 132 -6.83 5.09 -11.59
N SER A 133 -6.65 6.11 -10.75
CA SER A 133 -7.51 7.31 -10.73
C SER A 133 -7.23 8.22 -11.92
N THR A 134 -8.24 9.00 -12.30
CA THR A 134 -8.19 9.83 -13.51
C THR A 134 -7.05 10.84 -13.48
N ARG A 135 -6.30 10.93 -14.58
CA ARG A 135 -5.31 11.98 -14.88
C ARG A 135 -5.84 12.88 -16.01
N LEU A 136 -5.98 14.17 -15.73
CA LEU A 136 -6.41 15.21 -16.66
C LEU A 136 -5.30 16.24 -16.84
N ASP A 137 -4.88 16.47 -18.08
CA ASP A 137 -3.75 17.38 -18.36
C ASP A 137 -4.02 18.83 -17.92
N SER A 138 -5.27 19.26 -17.89
CA SER A 138 -5.69 20.61 -17.47
C SER A 138 -5.86 20.78 -15.96
N ALA A 139 -5.88 19.68 -15.19
CA ALA A 139 -6.14 19.76 -13.75
C ALA A 139 -4.95 20.31 -12.96
N ASP A 140 -5.24 21.03 -11.88
CA ASP A 140 -4.26 21.43 -10.88
C ASP A 140 -3.97 20.26 -9.91
N TYR A 141 -2.71 19.84 -9.80
CA TYR A 141 -2.27 18.76 -8.92
C TYR A 141 -1.53 19.26 -7.68
N GLY A 142 -1.56 20.57 -7.41
CA GLY A 142 -1.04 21.16 -6.20
C GLY A 142 -1.75 20.63 -4.94
N ILE A 143 -1.05 20.72 -3.80
CA ILE A 143 -1.50 20.15 -2.53
C ILE A 143 -2.89 20.65 -2.10
N ALA A 144 -3.13 21.95 -2.22
CA ALA A 144 -4.41 22.56 -1.86
C ALA A 144 -5.58 22.03 -2.70
N ALA A 145 -5.36 21.87 -4.02
CA ALA A 145 -6.36 21.32 -4.92
C ALA A 145 -6.64 19.84 -4.60
N GLN A 146 -5.60 19.06 -4.31
CA GLN A 146 -5.77 17.67 -3.90
C GLN A 146 -6.48 17.52 -2.55
N ALA A 147 -6.22 18.40 -1.58
CA ALA A 147 -6.93 18.42 -0.31
C ALA A 147 -8.42 18.78 -0.47
N ALA A 148 -8.75 19.71 -1.38
CA ALA A 148 -10.14 20.02 -1.71
C ALA A 148 -10.85 18.84 -2.36
N ARG A 149 -10.20 18.19 -3.34
CA ARG A 149 -10.72 16.95 -3.96
C ARG A 149 -10.89 15.83 -2.96
N LEU A 150 -10.00 15.70 -1.99
CA LEU A 150 -10.13 14.72 -0.91
C LEU A 150 -11.35 14.99 -0.02
N SER A 151 -11.64 16.26 0.29
CA SER A 151 -12.88 16.63 1.00
C SER A 151 -14.13 16.21 0.23
N GLU A 152 -14.15 16.42 -1.08
CA GLU A 152 -15.24 15.96 -1.94
C GLU A 152 -15.35 14.42 -1.93
N PHE A 153 -14.24 13.71 -1.97
CA PHE A 153 -14.18 12.25 -1.88
C PHE A 153 -14.74 11.70 -0.57
N VAL A 154 -14.29 12.22 0.57
CA VAL A 154 -14.79 11.85 1.90
C VAL A 154 -16.30 12.12 2.01
N THR A 155 -16.75 13.27 1.50
CA THR A 155 -18.17 13.65 1.47
C THR A 155 -19.00 12.73 0.57
N ALA A 156 -18.52 12.40 -0.62
CA ALA A 156 -19.22 11.54 -1.58
C ALA A 156 -19.40 10.12 -1.06
N LEU A 157 -18.40 9.60 -0.34
CA LEU A 157 -18.49 8.31 0.36
C LEU A 157 -19.34 8.37 1.63
N LYS A 158 -19.82 9.56 2.02
CA LYS A 158 -20.62 9.80 3.23
C LYS A 158 -19.93 9.30 4.51
N LEU A 159 -18.61 9.41 4.55
CA LEU A 159 -17.85 9.05 5.73
C LEU A 159 -18.09 10.12 6.80
N PRO A 160 -18.23 9.73 8.09
CA PRO A 160 -18.12 10.69 9.19
C PRO A 160 -16.69 11.24 9.27
N ALA A 161 -16.35 11.99 10.33
CA ALA A 161 -14.98 12.43 10.55
C ALA A 161 -14.00 11.24 10.49
N VAL A 162 -12.99 11.34 9.62
CA VAL A 162 -12.08 10.24 9.30
C VAL A 162 -10.79 10.32 10.10
N ASN A 163 -10.22 9.16 10.41
CA ASN A 163 -8.84 9.05 10.86
C ASN A 163 -7.96 9.03 9.61
N ILE A 164 -7.20 10.07 9.35
CA ILE A 164 -6.44 10.19 8.10
C ILE A 164 -4.96 9.96 8.35
N ALA A 165 -4.33 9.12 7.53
CA ALA A 165 -2.88 8.96 7.51
C ALA A 165 -2.35 9.20 6.09
N GLY A 166 -1.21 9.88 5.98
CA GLY A 166 -0.58 10.12 4.69
C GLY A 166 0.93 10.00 4.77
N ASN A 167 1.53 9.47 3.70
CA ASN A 167 2.99 9.42 3.54
C ASN A 167 3.47 10.45 2.52
N SER A 168 4.60 11.12 2.79
CA SER A 168 5.24 12.01 1.82
C SER A 168 4.29 13.12 1.33
N MET A 169 4.11 13.26 0.00
CA MET A 169 3.07 14.10 -0.62
C MET A 169 1.67 13.85 -0.05
N GLY A 170 1.30 12.59 0.21
CA GLY A 170 0.02 12.25 0.83
C GLY A 170 -0.10 12.76 2.27
N GLY A 171 1.01 12.82 3.00
CA GLY A 171 1.07 13.46 4.33
C GLY A 171 0.85 14.97 4.24
N HIS A 172 1.47 15.63 3.26
CA HIS A 172 1.26 17.05 3.00
C HIS A 172 -0.22 17.34 2.68
N ILE A 173 -0.83 16.54 1.81
CA ILE A 173 -2.27 16.63 1.49
C ILE A 173 -3.13 16.39 2.73
N ALA A 174 -2.83 15.37 3.53
CA ALA A 174 -3.57 15.05 4.75
C ALA A 174 -3.50 16.18 5.78
N GLY A 175 -2.33 16.80 5.97
CA GLY A 175 -2.14 17.93 6.86
C GLY A 175 -2.94 19.16 6.43
N ILE A 176 -2.91 19.51 5.15
CA ILE A 176 -3.72 20.62 4.59
C ILE A 176 -5.22 20.32 4.68
N PHE A 177 -5.61 19.07 4.43
CA PHE A 177 -6.99 18.63 4.61
C PHE A 177 -7.44 18.81 6.07
N ALA A 178 -6.63 18.40 7.04
CA ALA A 178 -6.93 18.57 8.46
C ALA A 178 -6.98 20.04 8.90
N ALA A 179 -6.13 20.89 8.34
CA ALA A 179 -6.13 22.33 8.63
C ALA A 179 -7.36 23.06 8.07
N ARG A 180 -7.84 22.66 6.88
CA ARG A 180 -8.89 23.38 6.14
C ARG A 180 -10.29 22.79 6.29
N TYR A 181 -10.39 21.50 6.63
CA TYR A 181 -11.64 20.78 6.82
C TYR A 181 -11.66 20.06 8.18
N PRO A 182 -11.41 20.76 9.31
CA PRO A 182 -11.23 20.13 10.62
C PRO A 182 -12.46 19.30 11.06
N GLN A 183 -13.66 19.67 10.63
CA GLN A 183 -14.90 18.93 10.91
C GLN A 183 -14.96 17.53 10.26
N GLN A 184 -14.13 17.26 9.27
CA GLN A 184 -14.04 15.95 8.61
C GLN A 184 -12.88 15.10 9.15
N VAL A 185 -12.12 15.57 10.14
CA VAL A 185 -10.92 14.87 10.63
C VAL A 185 -11.05 14.53 12.11
N ALA A 186 -11.08 13.23 12.41
CA ALA A 186 -11.07 12.71 13.77
C ALA A 186 -9.64 12.64 14.35
N SER A 187 -8.67 12.24 13.53
CA SER A 187 -7.24 12.21 13.87
C SER A 187 -6.38 12.29 12.61
N LEU A 188 -5.14 12.73 12.75
CA LEU A 188 -4.16 12.84 11.67
C LEU A 188 -2.92 12.00 11.97
N ALA A 189 -2.36 11.31 10.98
CA ALA A 189 -1.04 10.72 11.04
C ALA A 189 -0.19 11.16 9.84
N LEU A 190 1.01 11.67 10.13
CA LEU A 190 2.00 12.14 9.17
C LEU A 190 3.18 11.17 9.19
N LEU A 191 3.31 10.35 8.14
CA LEU A 191 4.39 9.36 8.00
C LEU A 191 5.42 9.92 7.02
N ASP A 192 6.57 10.39 7.50
CA ASP A 192 7.63 10.93 6.64
C ASP A 192 7.06 11.97 5.65
N SER A 193 6.33 12.93 6.21
CA SER A 193 5.44 13.85 5.48
C SER A 193 6.21 15.00 4.84
N ALA A 194 5.89 15.33 3.59
CA ALA A 194 6.30 16.60 3.00
C ALA A 194 5.51 17.78 3.62
N GLY A 195 5.90 19.01 3.24
CA GLY A 195 5.13 20.22 3.56
C GLY A 195 5.70 21.11 4.66
N VAL A 196 6.83 20.74 5.25
CA VAL A 196 7.56 21.56 6.22
C VAL A 196 9.04 21.67 5.84
N HIS A 197 9.71 22.70 6.32
CA HIS A 197 11.13 22.86 6.16
C HIS A 197 11.90 21.76 6.89
N PHE A 198 13.03 21.39 6.32
CA PHE A 198 13.97 20.45 6.89
C PHE A 198 15.38 20.79 6.43
N LYS A 199 16.38 20.23 7.10
CA LYS A 199 17.78 20.38 6.73
C LYS A 199 18.01 19.83 5.31
N PRO A 200 18.40 20.66 4.32
CA PRO A 200 18.51 20.19 2.94
C PRO A 200 19.56 19.07 2.78
N ASN A 201 19.11 17.93 2.28
CA ASN A 201 19.94 16.81 1.83
C ASN A 201 20.21 16.91 0.31
N ASP A 202 20.93 15.93 -0.26
CA ASP A 202 21.27 15.96 -1.69
C ASP A 202 20.04 15.86 -2.60
N PHE A 203 19.05 15.06 -2.21
CA PHE A 203 17.79 14.95 -2.95
C PHE A 203 17.07 16.31 -3.03
N ALA A 204 16.87 16.97 -1.89
CA ALA A 204 16.22 18.27 -1.82
C ALA A 204 16.98 19.34 -2.61
N ARG A 205 18.33 19.36 -2.51
CA ARG A 205 19.16 20.29 -3.30
C ARG A 205 18.93 20.17 -4.80
N ARG A 206 18.81 18.95 -5.32
CA ARG A 206 18.53 18.69 -6.74
C ARG A 206 17.15 19.19 -7.14
N VAL A 207 16.12 18.90 -6.33
CA VAL A 207 14.76 19.40 -6.55
C VAL A 207 14.72 20.94 -6.57
N TYR A 208 15.40 21.60 -5.62
CA TYR A 208 15.47 23.06 -5.57
C TYR A 208 16.23 23.66 -6.76
N ALA A 209 17.21 22.94 -7.31
CA ALA A 209 17.90 23.31 -8.54
C ALA A 209 17.06 23.10 -9.81
N GLY A 210 15.84 22.57 -9.70
CA GLY A 210 14.92 22.31 -10.81
C GLY A 210 15.10 20.94 -11.47
N GLU A 211 15.96 20.07 -10.93
CA GLU A 211 16.00 18.68 -11.36
C GLU A 211 14.78 17.92 -10.84
N ASN A 212 14.40 16.84 -11.52
CA ASN A 212 13.42 15.90 -11.05
C ASN A 212 14.06 14.51 -10.84
N PRO A 213 14.56 14.22 -9.62
CA PRO A 213 15.18 12.94 -9.31
C PRO A 213 14.24 11.73 -9.38
N PHE A 214 12.92 11.95 -9.48
CA PHE A 214 11.95 10.87 -9.68
C PHE A 214 11.85 10.40 -11.14
N ASN A 215 12.30 11.22 -12.09
CA ASN A 215 12.38 10.81 -13.48
C ASN A 215 13.56 9.84 -13.65
N VAL A 216 13.25 8.60 -14.03
CA VAL A 216 14.24 7.56 -14.33
C VAL A 216 14.05 7.05 -15.75
N ASP A 217 15.16 6.88 -16.46
CA ASP A 217 15.25 6.38 -17.84
C ASP A 217 15.81 4.96 -17.90
N THR A 218 16.46 4.49 -16.83
CA THR A 218 17.13 3.19 -16.78
C THR A 218 16.83 2.40 -15.51
N PRO A 219 16.93 1.06 -15.53
CA PRO A 219 16.82 0.24 -14.33
C PRO A 219 17.84 0.61 -13.24
N GLN A 220 19.03 1.10 -13.61
CA GLN A 220 20.05 1.54 -12.67
C GLN A 220 19.65 2.84 -11.96
N GLN A 221 19.02 3.77 -12.68
CA GLN A 221 18.46 4.97 -12.07
C GLN A 221 17.26 4.63 -11.17
N LEU A 222 16.44 3.65 -11.55
CA LEU A 222 15.40 3.13 -10.67
C LEU A 222 15.99 2.53 -9.38
N ASP A 223 17.07 1.75 -9.48
CA ASP A 223 17.75 1.20 -8.30
C ASP A 223 18.32 2.30 -7.40
N ALA A 224 18.88 3.36 -7.99
CA ALA A 224 19.35 4.52 -7.24
C ALA A 224 18.20 5.26 -6.54
N LEU A 225 17.05 5.44 -7.21
CA LEU A 225 15.85 6.02 -6.61
C LEU A 225 15.33 5.16 -5.45
N LEU A 226 15.26 3.84 -5.64
CA LEU A 226 14.82 2.92 -4.58
C LEU A 226 15.77 2.92 -3.39
N ALA A 227 17.07 3.11 -3.58
CA ALA A 227 18.05 3.24 -2.50
C ALA A 227 17.93 4.57 -1.72
N LEU A 228 17.27 5.58 -2.28
CA LEU A 228 16.90 6.80 -1.55
C LEU A 228 15.58 6.63 -0.78
N VAL A 229 14.63 5.89 -1.35
CA VAL A 229 13.29 5.68 -0.78
C VAL A 229 13.33 4.65 0.36
N PHE A 230 14.08 3.56 0.22
CA PHE A 230 14.10 2.43 1.15
C PHE A 230 15.45 2.31 1.85
N ALA A 231 15.44 1.97 3.15
CA ALA A 231 16.66 1.48 3.81
C ALA A 231 16.99 0.06 3.34
N HIS A 232 15.97 -0.75 3.03
CA HIS A 232 16.09 -2.09 2.48
C HIS A 232 15.34 -2.21 1.14
N PRO A 233 15.96 -1.81 0.02
CA PRO A 233 15.31 -1.81 -1.28
C PRO A 233 14.78 -3.19 -1.69
N PRO A 234 13.53 -3.28 -2.19
CA PRO A 234 12.96 -4.54 -2.62
C PRO A 234 13.70 -5.09 -3.85
N GLN A 235 13.83 -6.41 -3.90
CA GLN A 235 14.38 -7.09 -5.08
C GLN A 235 13.29 -7.19 -6.15
N ILE A 236 13.42 -6.39 -7.20
CA ILE A 236 12.48 -6.35 -8.32
C ILE A 236 13.06 -7.13 -9.51
N PRO A 237 12.36 -8.13 -10.07
CA PRO A 237 12.77 -8.81 -11.30
C PRO A 237 13.01 -7.84 -12.47
N ALA A 238 13.98 -8.14 -13.33
CA ALA A 238 14.42 -7.25 -14.40
C ALA A 238 13.28 -6.84 -15.36
N GLY A 239 12.43 -7.80 -15.77
CA GLY A 239 11.28 -7.50 -16.63
C GLY A 239 10.29 -6.52 -15.99
N ILE A 240 10.08 -6.61 -14.67
CA ILE A 240 9.23 -5.68 -13.94
C ILE A 240 9.91 -4.31 -13.83
N LYS A 241 11.22 -4.24 -13.57
CA LYS A 241 11.97 -2.97 -13.56
C LYS A 241 11.85 -2.24 -14.88
N GLN A 242 11.98 -2.95 -16.01
CA GLN A 242 11.85 -2.36 -17.34
C GLN A 242 10.48 -1.72 -17.55
N GLU A 243 9.40 -2.37 -17.10
CA GLU A 243 8.08 -1.78 -17.18
C GLU A 243 7.87 -0.59 -16.25
N ILE A 244 8.43 -0.62 -15.04
CA ILE A 244 8.38 0.52 -14.11
C ILE A 244 9.06 1.72 -14.76
N VAL A 245 10.26 1.52 -15.31
CA VAL A 245 11.00 2.56 -16.04
C VAL A 245 10.20 3.07 -17.24
N ALA A 246 9.64 2.20 -18.07
CA ALA A 246 8.83 2.62 -19.22
C ALA A 246 7.59 3.45 -18.82
N ARG A 247 6.90 3.07 -17.73
CA ARG A 247 5.78 3.85 -17.18
C ARG A 247 6.22 5.20 -16.61
N ASN A 248 7.38 5.23 -15.96
CA ASN A 248 7.98 6.45 -15.42
C ASN A 248 8.33 7.42 -16.55
N ILE A 249 9.04 6.97 -17.60
CA ILE A 249 9.33 7.73 -18.83
C ILE A 249 8.05 8.34 -19.43
N ALA A 250 7.00 7.51 -19.60
CA ALA A 250 5.72 7.98 -20.12
C ALA A 250 5.03 9.04 -19.24
N SER A 251 5.44 9.17 -17.97
CA SER A 251 4.89 10.12 -17.00
C SER A 251 5.81 11.29 -16.68
N HIS A 252 7.01 11.41 -17.28
CA HIS A 252 7.98 12.46 -16.95
C HIS A 252 7.40 13.87 -17.01
N ALA A 253 6.64 14.20 -18.05
CA ALA A 253 6.01 15.52 -18.19
C ALA A 253 5.00 15.79 -17.07
N PHE A 254 4.23 14.77 -16.68
CA PHE A 254 3.30 14.87 -15.57
C PHE A 254 4.04 15.00 -14.23
N PHE A 255 5.09 14.21 -14.00
CA PHE A 255 5.91 14.29 -12.79
C PHE A 255 6.57 15.65 -12.66
N GLN A 256 7.11 16.18 -13.74
CA GLN A 256 7.68 17.53 -13.76
C GLN A 256 6.63 18.57 -13.41
N LYS A 257 5.45 18.52 -14.06
CA LYS A 257 4.32 19.42 -13.77
C LYS A 257 3.95 19.40 -12.28
N VAL A 258 3.79 18.22 -11.69
CA VAL A 258 3.41 18.11 -10.27
C VAL A 258 4.55 18.60 -9.38
N LEU A 259 5.79 18.20 -9.64
CA LEU A 259 6.94 18.59 -8.83
C LEU A 259 7.19 20.11 -8.88
N ASP A 260 6.93 20.76 -10.01
CA ASP A 260 6.97 22.22 -10.12
C ASP A 260 5.93 22.91 -9.22
N GLN A 261 4.78 22.27 -8.98
CA GLN A 261 3.71 22.80 -8.12
C GLN A 261 3.96 22.54 -6.62
N ILE A 262 4.64 21.46 -6.26
CA ILE A 262 4.75 21.00 -4.85
C ILE A 262 6.16 20.94 -4.30
N GLY A 263 7.19 20.96 -5.15
CA GLY A 263 8.59 20.69 -4.78
C GLY A 263 9.44 21.94 -4.57
N LYS A 264 8.96 23.12 -4.97
CA LYS A 264 9.68 24.40 -4.83
C LYS A 264 8.75 25.58 -4.54
N GLY A 265 9.33 26.65 -4.01
CA GLY A 265 8.62 27.88 -3.64
C GLY A 265 7.76 27.75 -2.38
N ASP A 266 6.99 28.78 -2.06
CA ASP A 266 6.23 28.87 -0.81
C ASP A 266 5.21 27.74 -0.62
N LEU A 267 4.69 27.19 -1.73
CA LEU A 267 3.72 26.10 -1.68
C LEU A 267 4.34 24.74 -1.31
N ALA A 268 5.65 24.57 -1.45
CA ALA A 268 6.34 23.35 -1.01
C ALA A 268 6.29 23.16 0.51
N PHE A 269 6.17 24.26 1.25
CA PHE A 269 6.12 24.31 2.72
C PHE A 269 4.76 24.80 3.23
N LEU A 270 3.70 24.65 2.42
CA LEU A 270 2.37 25.15 2.74
C LEU A 270 1.84 24.59 4.07
N LEU A 271 2.12 23.33 4.39
CA LEU A 271 1.68 22.72 5.64
C LEU A 271 2.26 23.44 6.86
N GLU A 272 3.53 23.83 6.84
CA GLU A 272 4.17 24.56 7.95
C GLU A 272 3.37 25.81 8.34
N ASN A 273 2.90 26.56 7.34
CA ASN A 273 2.09 27.76 7.52
C ASN A 273 0.67 27.50 8.07
N GLU A 274 0.22 26.24 8.04
CA GLU A 274 -1.12 25.83 8.46
C GLU A 274 -1.14 24.90 9.67
N LEU A 275 0.03 24.50 10.22
CA LEU A 275 0.11 23.59 11.37
C LEU A 275 -0.74 24.06 12.56
N GLY A 276 -0.70 25.36 12.87
CA GLY A 276 -1.47 25.93 13.98
C GLY A 276 -3.00 25.92 13.79
N LYS A 277 -3.49 25.57 12.60
CA LYS A 277 -4.93 25.41 12.32
C LYS A 277 -5.41 23.97 12.53
N ILE A 278 -4.50 23.00 12.65
CA ILE A 278 -4.84 21.59 12.85
C ILE A 278 -5.30 21.37 14.29
N GLN A 279 -6.58 21.03 14.43
CA GLN A 279 -7.23 20.77 15.73
C GLN A 279 -7.17 19.29 16.14
N ALA A 280 -7.05 18.40 15.14
CA ALA A 280 -7.08 16.97 15.37
C ALA A 280 -5.83 16.50 16.14
N PRO A 281 -5.97 15.52 17.07
CA PRO A 281 -4.82 14.80 17.59
C PRO A 281 -3.97 14.29 16.43
N THR A 282 -2.66 14.50 16.50
CA THR A 282 -1.75 14.19 15.41
C THR A 282 -0.67 13.21 15.85
N LEU A 283 -0.44 12.16 15.06
CA LEU A 283 0.71 11.27 15.20
C LEU A 283 1.74 11.59 14.11
N ILE A 284 2.98 11.84 14.51
CA ILE A 284 4.12 11.95 13.62
C ILE A 284 4.86 10.61 13.68
N ILE A 285 5.04 9.95 12.55
CA ILE A 285 5.91 8.79 12.42
C ILE A 285 7.01 9.17 11.44
N TRP A 286 8.25 8.86 11.79
CA TRP A 286 9.38 9.13 10.91
C TRP A 286 10.42 8.03 10.98
N CYS A 287 11.04 7.73 9.86
CA CYS A 287 12.21 6.87 9.78
C CYS A 287 13.48 7.72 9.78
N ARG A 288 14.40 7.45 10.71
CA ARG A 288 15.61 8.28 10.86
C ARG A 288 16.55 8.26 9.65
N ALA A 289 16.49 7.18 8.86
CA ALA A 289 17.29 7.02 7.65
C ALA A 289 16.55 7.50 6.38
N ASP A 290 15.48 8.28 6.50
CA ASP A 290 14.84 8.94 5.35
C ASP A 290 15.84 9.87 4.63
N GLN A 291 16.12 9.56 3.35
CA GLN A 291 17.03 10.31 2.50
C GLN A 291 16.30 11.26 1.53
N LEU A 292 14.97 11.23 1.48
CA LEU A 292 14.17 12.19 0.73
C LEU A 292 13.86 13.41 1.60
N LEU A 293 13.29 13.16 2.78
CA LEU A 293 12.92 14.21 3.74
C LEU A 293 13.68 14.01 5.05
N ASP A 294 14.53 14.97 5.39
CA ASP A 294 15.36 14.85 6.59
C ASP A 294 14.49 14.85 7.87
N VAL A 295 14.88 14.02 8.84
CA VAL A 295 14.18 13.84 10.12
C VAL A 295 14.03 15.14 10.93
N SER A 296 14.81 16.18 10.63
CA SER A 296 14.62 17.53 11.21
C SER A 296 13.24 18.12 10.96
N SER A 297 12.49 17.63 9.97
CA SER A 297 11.06 17.93 9.77
C SER A 297 10.22 17.70 11.03
N VAL A 298 10.58 16.68 11.83
CA VAL A 298 9.85 16.30 13.05
C VAL A 298 9.83 17.43 14.07
N GLU A 299 10.95 18.13 14.23
CA GLU A 299 11.04 19.26 15.17
C GLU A 299 10.12 20.41 14.75
N VAL A 300 10.02 20.69 13.45
CA VAL A 300 9.11 21.71 12.91
C VAL A 300 7.65 21.32 13.14
N LEU A 301 7.29 20.07 12.85
CA LEU A 301 5.94 19.54 13.09
C LEU A 301 5.57 19.59 14.58
N GLN A 302 6.45 19.14 15.47
CA GLN A 302 6.21 19.14 16.91
C GLN A 302 6.00 20.56 17.46
N LYS A 303 6.74 21.55 16.94
CA LYS A 303 6.59 22.96 17.35
C LYS A 303 5.30 23.59 16.83
N GLY A 304 4.88 23.24 15.61
CA GLY A 304 3.70 23.83 14.97
C GLY A 304 2.37 23.20 15.38
N LEU A 305 2.37 21.94 15.84
CA LEU A 305 1.17 21.19 16.19
C LEU A 305 0.86 21.29 17.69
N ALA A 306 -0.37 21.70 18.04
CA ALA A 306 -0.81 21.83 19.42
C ALA A 306 -0.87 20.47 20.17
N HIS A 307 -1.23 19.40 19.47
CA HIS A 307 -1.46 18.07 20.05
C HIS A 307 -0.80 17.00 19.18
N SER A 308 0.51 16.81 19.36
CA SER A 308 1.26 15.79 18.64
C SER A 308 1.83 14.70 19.55
N GLN A 309 1.83 13.47 19.05
CA GLN A 309 2.69 12.38 19.51
C GLN A 309 3.70 12.07 18.41
N THR A 310 4.86 11.53 18.77
CA THR A 310 5.91 11.22 17.81
C THR A 310 6.46 9.83 18.03
N GLU A 311 6.66 9.10 16.94
CA GLU A 311 7.41 7.85 16.89
C GLU A 311 8.56 7.98 15.87
N LEU A 312 9.77 7.64 16.29
CA LEU A 312 10.93 7.58 15.41
C LEU A 312 11.38 6.13 15.28
N PHE A 313 11.37 5.61 14.06
CA PHE A 313 11.83 4.26 13.76
C PHE A 313 13.27 4.25 13.22
N GLU A 314 13.95 3.15 13.53
CA GLU A 314 15.24 2.77 12.96
C GLU A 314 15.04 1.62 11.95
N GLY A 315 15.98 1.44 11.03
CA GLY A 315 15.94 0.32 10.07
C GLY A 315 14.88 0.45 8.96
N CYS A 316 14.44 1.68 8.69
CA CYS A 316 13.56 2.03 7.58
C CYS A 316 14.00 3.37 6.97
N GLY A 317 13.63 3.59 5.71
CA GLY A 317 13.74 4.84 4.98
C GLY A 317 12.37 5.53 4.86
N HIS A 318 12.13 6.21 3.76
CA HIS A 318 11.00 7.12 3.54
C HIS A 318 9.58 6.49 3.60
N VAL A 319 9.48 5.15 3.64
CA VAL A 319 8.21 4.42 3.54
C VAL A 319 8.01 3.42 4.69
N PRO A 320 7.86 3.89 5.94
CA PRO A 320 7.69 3.02 7.13
C PRO A 320 6.52 2.04 7.01
N MET A 321 5.46 2.41 6.30
CA MET A 321 4.30 1.54 6.08
C MET A 321 4.58 0.35 5.16
N MET A 322 5.66 0.42 4.36
CA MET A 322 6.13 -0.68 3.52
C MET A 322 7.27 -1.47 4.17
N GLU A 323 8.23 -0.79 4.81
CA GLU A 323 9.41 -1.44 5.40
C GLU A 323 9.13 -2.05 6.77
N LEU A 324 8.31 -1.39 7.60
CA LEU A 324 7.94 -1.84 8.94
C LEU A 324 6.41 -1.93 9.13
N PRO A 325 5.66 -2.60 8.24
CA PRO A 325 4.19 -2.53 8.20
C PRO A 325 3.53 -2.93 9.52
N GLN A 326 4.10 -3.91 10.23
CA GLN A 326 3.56 -4.36 11.52
C GLN A 326 3.84 -3.35 12.64
N ALA A 327 5.07 -2.84 12.77
CA ALA A 327 5.43 -1.90 13.83
C ALA A 327 4.72 -0.55 13.64
N THR A 328 4.77 -0.01 12.41
CA THR A 328 4.09 1.22 12.04
C THR A 328 2.56 1.08 12.22
N GLY A 329 1.97 -0.03 11.77
CA GLY A 329 0.53 -0.29 11.91
C GLY A 329 0.11 -0.47 13.37
N HIS A 330 0.91 -1.14 14.20
CA HIS A 330 0.64 -1.28 15.62
C HIS A 330 0.70 0.08 16.33
N ARG A 331 1.70 0.91 16.02
CA ARG A 331 1.85 2.24 16.61
C ARG A 331 0.68 3.14 16.27
N TYR A 332 0.26 3.12 15.01
CA TYR A 332 -0.89 3.89 14.55
C TYR A 332 -2.18 3.41 15.20
N ARG A 333 -2.42 2.10 15.25
CA ARG A 333 -3.60 1.55 15.93
C ARG A 333 -3.64 1.92 17.42
N GLY A 334 -2.50 1.85 18.11
CA GLY A 334 -2.38 2.28 19.50
C GLY A 334 -2.78 3.75 19.68
N PHE A 335 -2.33 4.63 18.78
CA PHE A 335 -2.74 6.03 18.76
C PHE A 335 -4.24 6.21 18.55
N LEU A 336 -4.84 5.49 17.58
CA LEU A 336 -6.29 5.53 17.33
C LEU A 336 -7.13 5.07 18.52
N GLN A 337 -6.56 4.26 19.42
CA GLN A 337 -7.19 3.78 20.65
C GLN A 337 -6.91 4.68 21.88
N GLY A 338 -6.22 5.80 21.69
CA GLY A 338 -5.84 6.72 22.78
C GLY A 338 -4.59 6.31 23.57
N GLY A 339 -3.83 5.31 23.09
CA GLY A 339 -2.58 4.88 23.70
C GLY A 339 -1.41 5.83 23.37
N SER A 340 -0.59 6.14 24.39
CA SER A 340 0.59 7.03 24.29
C SER A 340 1.94 6.30 24.34
N ASN A 341 1.98 4.96 24.39
CA ASN A 341 3.22 4.23 24.62
C ASN A 341 4.05 4.04 23.32
N PRO A 342 5.31 4.52 23.27
CA PRO A 342 6.21 4.24 22.16
C PRO A 342 6.55 2.73 22.10
N ILE A 343 6.75 2.21 20.88
CA ILE A 343 7.13 0.80 20.69
C ILE A 343 8.64 0.71 20.83
N ASN A 344 9.12 0.08 21.89
CA ASN A 344 10.53 -0.18 22.07
C ASN A 344 10.97 -1.28 21.09
N THR A 345 11.43 -0.90 19.88
CA THR A 345 11.91 -1.83 18.85
C THR A 345 13.31 -2.32 19.19
N ALA A 346 13.42 -3.29 20.11
CA ALA A 346 14.60 -4.14 20.17
C ALA A 346 14.52 -5.18 19.04
N PRO A 347 15.62 -5.45 18.31
CA PRO A 347 15.60 -6.44 17.24
C PRO A 347 15.35 -7.82 17.84
N GLN A 348 14.28 -8.49 17.40
CA GLN A 348 14.11 -9.92 17.63
C GLN A 348 15.21 -10.64 16.85
N ARG A 349 16.08 -11.35 17.60
CA ARG A 349 17.18 -12.16 17.06
C ARG A 349 16.69 -13.36 16.28
#